data_AF-A0A970NGN7-F1
#
_entry.id   AF-A0A970NGN7-F1
#
_cell.length_a   1.000
_cell.length_b   1.000
_cell.length_c   1.000
_cell.angle_alpha   90.00
_cell.angle_beta   90.00
_cell.angle_gamma   90.00
#
_symmetry.space_group_name_H-M   'P 1'
#
loop_
_entity.id
_entity.type
_entity.pdbx_description
1 polymer ?
#
loop_
_entity_poly.entity_id
_entity_poly.type
_entity_poly.pdbx_seq_one_letter_code
_entity_poly.pdbx_strand_id
1 'polypeptide(L)'
;MKRSTAENLPRILRSIAAAGAAGAHFLLLPECALSGYHGEFDQADIESGLDAIVQALKALGAQVIFHAVNSGFEQSYLKWHTAHLETYARLFDVTIVTANAGDDEPSNCPTGTLDASGQWIAQLDRVGEGLLFATIEIAEA
;
A
#
# COMPACT_ATOMS: atom_id res chain seq x y z
N MET A 1 -23.28 -6.17 -7.29
CA MET A 1 -23.40 -5.33 -6.09
C MET A 1 -22.08 -4.63 -5.91
N LYS A 2 -22.04 -3.29 -5.92
CA LYS A 2 -20.82 -2.54 -5.60
C LYS A 2 -20.48 -2.86 -4.14
N ARG A 3 -19.33 -3.48 -3.90
CA ARG A 3 -18.81 -3.63 -2.53
C ARG A 3 -18.19 -2.29 -2.15
N SER A 4 -18.45 -1.82 -0.94
CA SER A 4 -17.92 -0.55 -0.43
C SER A 4 -16.91 -0.80 0.70
N THR A 5 -16.16 0.24 1.05
CA THR A 5 -15.27 0.29 2.23
C THR A 5 -15.98 -0.23 3.48
N ALA A 6 -17.24 0.18 3.70
CA ALA A 6 -18.04 -0.24 4.85
C ALA A 6 -18.24 -1.76 4.94
N GLU A 7 -18.33 -2.45 3.81
CA GLU A 7 -18.46 -3.91 3.77
C GLU A 7 -17.11 -4.64 3.83
N ASN A 8 -16.09 -4.07 3.19
CA ASN A 8 -14.79 -4.69 3.00
C ASN A 8 -13.87 -4.50 4.21
N LEU A 9 -13.82 -3.31 4.79
CA LEU A 9 -12.90 -2.99 5.89
C LEU A 9 -13.04 -3.95 7.07
N PRO A 10 -14.26 -4.27 7.59
CA PRO A 10 -14.39 -5.24 8.69
C PRO A 10 -13.89 -6.64 8.32
N ARG A 11 -13.95 -7.03 7.04
CA ARG A 11 -13.46 -8.33 6.56
C ARG A 11 -11.94 -8.37 6.48
N ILE A 12 -11.34 -7.27 6.01
CA ILE A 12 -9.89 -7.12 5.96
C ILE A 12 -9.33 -7.14 7.38
N LEU A 13 -9.90 -6.38 8.31
CA LEU A 13 -9.46 -6.36 9.71
C LEU A 13 -9.55 -7.74 10.37
N ARG A 14 -10.62 -8.51 10.11
CA ARG A 14 -10.72 -9.90 10.56
C ARG A 14 -9.65 -10.81 9.96
N SER A 15 -9.32 -10.60 8.68
CA SER A 15 -8.29 -11.39 7.99
C SER A 15 -6.89 -11.08 8.52
N ILE A 16 -6.61 -9.81 8.81
CA ILE A 16 -5.38 -9.35 9.48
C ILE A 16 -5.23 -10.03 10.84
N ALA A 17 -6.27 -9.97 11.68
CA ALA A 17 -6.25 -10.60 12.99
C ALA A 17 -6.02 -12.13 12.91
N ALA A 18 -6.67 -12.80 11.97
CA ALA A 18 -6.48 -14.24 11.74
C ALA A 18 -5.07 -14.57 11.25
N ALA A 19 -4.50 -13.76 10.36
CA ALA A 19 -3.13 -13.91 9.87
C ALA A 19 -2.11 -13.74 11.00
N GLY A 20 -2.29 -12.74 11.86
CA GLY A 20 -1.45 -12.54 13.05
C GLY A 20 -1.51 -13.73 14.01
N ALA A 21 -2.71 -14.23 14.31
CA ALA A 21 -2.90 -15.41 15.15
C ALA A 21 -2.26 -16.69 14.57
N ALA A 22 -2.13 -16.76 13.24
CA ALA A 22 -1.47 -17.86 12.54
C ALA A 22 0.06 -17.70 12.43
N GLY A 23 0.63 -16.59 12.91
CA GLY A 23 2.07 -16.30 12.80
C GLY A 23 2.51 -15.95 11.37
N ALA A 24 1.63 -15.32 10.58
CA ALA A 24 1.97 -14.89 9.23
C ALA A 24 3.01 -13.75 9.26
N HIS A 25 4.01 -13.84 8.40
CA HIS A 25 5.07 -12.83 8.24
C HIS A 25 4.77 -11.81 7.14
N PHE A 26 3.87 -12.14 6.21
CA PHE A 26 3.42 -11.26 5.16
C PHE A 26 1.90 -11.37 4.97
N LEU A 27 1.27 -10.27 4.57
CA LEU A 27 -0.12 -10.24 4.15
C LEU A 27 -0.19 -9.76 2.70
N LEU A 28 -0.88 -10.52 1.87
CA LEU A 28 -1.22 -10.12 0.51
C LEU A 28 -2.72 -9.86 0.42
N LEU A 29 -3.09 -8.66 -0.02
CA LEU A 29 -4.48 -8.29 -0.27
C LEU A 29 -4.71 -8.20 -1.79
N PRO A 30 -5.88 -8.62 -2.30
CA PRO A 30 -6.26 -8.38 -3.68
C PRO A 30 -6.25 -6.89 -4.02
N GLU A 31 -5.97 -6.56 -5.27
CA GLU A 31 -6.17 -5.20 -5.79
C GLU A 31 -7.59 -4.70 -5.48
N CYS A 32 -7.70 -3.43 -5.09
CA CYS A 32 -8.95 -2.81 -4.68
C CYS A 32 -9.70 -3.57 -3.56
N ALA A 33 -8.99 -4.35 -2.70
CA ALA A 33 -9.63 -5.09 -1.61
C ALA A 33 -10.49 -4.19 -0.70
N LEU A 34 -10.05 -2.95 -0.48
CA LEU A 34 -10.76 -1.98 0.34
C LEU A 34 -11.93 -1.33 -0.43
N SER A 35 -11.65 -0.73 -1.57
CA SER A 35 -12.60 0.10 -2.33
C SER A 35 -13.61 -0.70 -3.15
N GLY A 36 -13.28 -1.93 -3.54
CA GLY A 36 -13.93 -2.60 -4.65
C GLY A 36 -13.51 -2.05 -6.02
N TYR A 37 -13.86 -2.76 -7.09
CA TYR A 37 -13.45 -2.44 -8.46
C TYR A 37 -14.51 -1.56 -9.15
N HIS A 38 -14.44 -0.23 -8.96
CA HIS A 38 -15.31 0.76 -9.60
C HIS A 38 -14.68 2.15 -9.56
N GLY A 39 -15.17 3.12 -10.35
CA GLY A 39 -14.60 4.49 -10.41
C GLY A 39 -15.23 5.52 -9.47
N GLU A 40 -16.17 5.15 -8.60
CA GLU A 40 -16.82 6.06 -7.66
C GLU A 40 -16.18 5.97 -6.28
N PHE A 41 -15.34 6.94 -5.93
CA PHE A 41 -14.61 6.93 -4.65
C PHE A 41 -15.01 8.10 -3.76
N ASP A 42 -15.21 7.81 -2.47
CA ASP A 42 -15.13 8.82 -1.42
C ASP A 42 -13.70 8.77 -0.86
N GLN A 43 -12.91 9.80 -1.17
CA GLN A 43 -11.49 9.82 -0.83
C GLN A 43 -11.27 9.75 0.69
N ALA A 44 -12.08 10.45 1.49
CA ALA A 44 -11.93 10.48 2.93
C ALA A 44 -12.25 9.11 3.55
N ASP A 45 -13.24 8.40 3.01
CA ASP A 45 -13.59 7.04 3.43
C ASP A 45 -12.47 6.03 3.11
N ILE A 46 -11.84 6.14 1.93
CA ILE A 46 -10.69 5.30 1.55
C ILE A 46 -9.48 5.56 2.44
N GLU A 47 -9.14 6.83 2.69
CA GLU A 47 -8.02 7.21 3.56
C GLU A 47 -8.23 6.70 4.99
N SER A 48 -9.44 6.86 5.55
CA SER A 48 -9.81 6.33 6.87
C SER A 48 -9.72 4.81 6.94
N GLY A 49 -10.17 4.11 5.88
CA GLY A 49 -10.06 2.65 5.80
C GLY A 49 -8.62 2.16 5.71
N LEU A 50 -7.76 2.87 4.96
CA LEU A 50 -6.33 2.59 4.88
C LEU A 50 -5.65 2.80 6.23
N ASP A 51 -5.93 3.91 6.94
CA ASP A 51 -5.43 4.16 8.30
C ASP A 51 -5.75 2.99 9.22
N ALA A 52 -7.00 2.52 9.22
CA ALA A 52 -7.43 1.41 10.04
C ALA A 52 -6.70 0.09 9.71
N ILE A 53 -6.43 -0.18 8.43
CA ILE A 53 -5.66 -1.36 7.99
C ILE A 53 -4.22 -1.27 8.49
N VAL A 54 -3.56 -0.13 8.31
CA VAL A 54 -2.14 0.01 8.70
C VAL A 54 -1.99 -0.06 10.22
N GLN A 55 -2.90 0.55 10.97
CA GLN A 55 -2.92 0.43 12.44
C GLN A 55 -3.07 -1.03 12.90
N ALA A 56 -3.96 -1.79 12.25
CA ALA A 56 -4.15 -3.21 12.57
C ALA A 56 -2.91 -4.05 12.24
N LEU A 57 -2.24 -3.78 11.13
CA LEU A 57 -0.98 -4.43 10.77
C LEU A 57 0.14 -4.09 11.77
N LYS A 58 0.27 -2.81 12.15
CA LYS A 58 1.25 -2.36 13.14
C LYS A 58 1.04 -3.02 14.50
N ALA A 59 -0.22 -3.16 14.94
CA ALA A 59 -0.55 -3.84 16.18
C ALA A 59 -0.12 -5.32 16.22
N LEU A 60 0.12 -5.93 15.05
CA LEU A 60 0.65 -7.28 14.90
C LEU A 60 2.18 -7.33 14.68
N GLY A 61 2.87 -6.18 14.74
CA GLY A 61 4.31 -6.12 14.52
C GLY A 61 4.73 -6.17 13.05
N ALA A 62 3.83 -5.84 12.11
CA ALA A 62 4.20 -5.74 10.71
C ALA A 62 5.25 -4.64 10.51
N GLN A 63 6.38 -4.99 9.88
CA GLN A 63 7.49 -4.06 9.60
C GLN A 63 7.55 -3.64 8.12
N VAL A 64 6.88 -4.38 7.24
CA VAL A 64 6.88 -4.17 5.79
C VAL A 64 5.47 -4.29 5.23
N ILE A 65 5.07 -3.36 4.36
CA ILE A 65 3.82 -3.40 3.60
C ILE A 65 4.15 -3.55 2.11
N PHE A 66 3.58 -4.57 1.47
CA PHE A 66 3.62 -4.71 0.01
C PHE A 66 2.36 -4.13 -0.61
N HIS A 67 2.53 -3.21 -1.54
CA HIS A 67 1.48 -2.42 -2.17
C HIS A 67 1.52 -2.61 -3.69
N ALA A 68 0.72 -3.56 -4.19
CA ALA A 68 0.53 -3.76 -5.62
C ALA A 68 -0.58 -2.85 -6.14
N VAL A 69 -0.31 -2.08 -7.18
CA VAL A 69 -1.21 -1.04 -7.70
C VAL A 69 -1.27 -1.00 -9.23
N ASN A 70 -2.38 -0.48 -9.74
CA ASN A 70 -2.55 -0.02 -11.11
C ASN A 70 -3.23 1.36 -11.07
N SER A 71 -2.46 2.37 -10.71
CA SER A 71 -2.98 3.69 -10.35
C SER A 71 -3.32 4.57 -11.57
N GLY A 72 -2.92 4.15 -12.77
CA GLY A 72 -3.07 4.89 -14.02
C GLY A 72 -2.04 6.01 -14.21
N PHE A 73 -2.37 6.96 -15.09
CA PHE A 73 -1.39 7.90 -15.66
C PHE A 73 -1.76 9.38 -15.47
N GLU A 74 -2.86 9.68 -14.76
CA GLU A 74 -3.27 11.07 -14.48
C GLU A 74 -2.32 11.72 -13.46
N GLN A 75 -1.47 12.63 -13.95
CA GLN A 75 -0.33 13.17 -13.19
C GLN A 75 -0.75 14.04 -12.01
N SER A 76 -1.96 14.61 -12.01
CA SER A 76 -2.45 15.40 -10.88
C SER A 76 -2.57 14.59 -9.58
N TYR A 77 -2.63 13.26 -9.67
CA TYR A 77 -2.64 12.35 -8.51
C TYR A 77 -1.25 12.02 -7.93
N LEU A 78 -0.16 12.32 -8.66
CA LEU A 78 1.18 11.92 -8.25
C LEU A 78 1.55 12.39 -6.85
N LYS A 79 1.31 13.68 -6.56
CA LYS A 79 1.61 14.27 -5.25
C LYS A 79 0.85 13.60 -4.11
N TRP A 80 -0.34 13.07 -4.37
CA TRP A 80 -1.14 12.38 -3.37
C TRP A 80 -0.56 11.00 -3.11
N HIS A 81 -0.26 10.23 -4.16
CA HIS A 81 0.38 8.92 -4.00
C HIS A 81 1.72 9.01 -3.29
N THR A 82 2.60 9.95 -3.66
CA THR A 82 3.91 10.07 -3.02
C THR A 82 3.81 10.56 -1.58
N ALA A 83 3.07 11.66 -1.34
CA ALA A 83 2.97 12.22 0.00
C ALA A 83 2.27 11.26 0.98
N HIS A 84 1.28 10.50 0.52
CA HIS A 84 0.57 9.51 1.32
C HIS A 84 1.51 8.36 1.72
N LEU A 85 2.23 7.76 0.77
CA LEU A 85 3.20 6.70 1.04
C LEU A 85 4.27 7.15 2.04
N GLU A 86 4.86 8.32 1.82
CA GLU A 86 5.89 8.86 2.70
C GLU A 86 5.35 9.17 4.11
N THR A 87 4.15 9.72 4.21
CA THR A 87 3.49 10.02 5.48
C THR A 87 3.18 8.74 6.24
N TYR A 88 2.67 7.71 5.56
CA TYR A 88 2.32 6.45 6.18
C TYR A 88 3.54 5.68 6.67
N ALA A 89 4.60 5.62 5.86
CA ALA A 89 5.85 5.01 6.28
C ALA A 89 6.33 5.61 7.61
N ARG A 90 6.33 6.96 7.72
CA ARG A 90 6.73 7.71 8.92
C ARG A 90 5.80 7.52 10.12
N LEU A 91 4.50 7.72 9.92
CA LEU A 91 3.52 7.68 11.01
C LEU A 91 3.42 6.28 11.62
N PHE A 92 3.53 5.26 10.78
CA PHE A 92 3.35 3.89 11.18
C PHE A 92 4.65 3.15 11.45
N ASP A 93 5.81 3.75 11.14
CA ASP A 93 7.13 3.14 11.35
C ASP A 93 7.25 1.80 10.60
N VAL A 94 6.92 1.85 9.31
CA VAL A 94 6.88 0.67 8.42
C VAL A 94 7.57 0.96 7.09
N THR A 95 8.28 -0.04 6.58
CA THR A 95 8.79 -0.02 5.19
C THR A 95 7.64 -0.28 4.23
N ILE A 96 7.57 0.45 3.12
CA ILE A 96 6.54 0.25 2.09
C ILE A 96 7.20 -0.09 0.76
N VAL A 97 6.80 -1.21 0.17
CA VAL A 97 7.22 -1.65 -1.16
C VAL A 97 6.05 -1.51 -2.11
N THR A 98 6.14 -0.56 -3.03
CA THR A 98 5.11 -0.33 -4.05
C THR A 98 5.53 -0.94 -5.37
N ALA A 99 4.64 -1.71 -5.99
CA ALA A 99 4.77 -2.23 -7.34
C ALA A 99 3.57 -1.79 -8.17
N ASN A 100 3.77 -0.80 -9.06
CA ASN A 100 2.75 -0.28 -9.95
C ASN A 100 2.86 -0.89 -11.35
N ALA A 101 1.73 -1.05 -12.02
CA ALA A 101 1.70 -1.37 -13.44
C ALA A 101 2.42 -0.27 -14.26
N GLY A 102 3.36 -0.68 -15.10
CA GLY A 102 4.09 0.19 -16.03
C GLY A 102 3.44 0.22 -17.41
N ASP A 103 3.68 1.31 -18.13
CA ASP A 103 3.25 1.52 -19.53
C ASP A 103 4.18 2.57 -20.18
N ASP A 104 4.00 2.89 -21.46
CA ASP A 104 4.79 3.90 -22.19
C ASP A 104 4.54 5.34 -21.69
N GLU A 105 3.52 5.54 -20.86
CA GLU A 105 3.20 6.81 -20.19
C GLU A 105 3.68 6.82 -18.73
N PRO A 106 4.05 7.99 -18.17
CA PRO A 106 4.50 8.07 -16.79
C PRO A 106 3.38 7.71 -15.82
N SER A 107 3.55 6.65 -15.03
CA SER A 107 2.57 6.22 -14.01
C SER A 107 2.43 7.26 -12.89
N ASN A 108 1.21 7.47 -12.37
CA ASN A 108 0.96 8.47 -11.31
C ASN A 108 1.26 7.96 -9.88
N CYS A 109 1.76 6.73 -9.71
CA CYS A 109 2.25 6.20 -8.44
C CYS A 109 3.60 5.49 -8.69
N PRO A 110 4.68 5.82 -7.99
CA PRO A 110 5.96 5.19 -8.28
C PRO A 110 6.06 3.74 -7.80
N THR A 111 6.76 2.92 -8.59
CA THR A 111 7.29 1.63 -8.15
C THR A 111 8.61 1.86 -7.40
N GLY A 112 8.74 1.31 -6.19
CA GLY A 112 9.93 1.48 -5.37
C GLY A 112 9.75 1.02 -3.93
N THR A 113 10.78 1.26 -3.13
CA THR A 113 10.79 0.95 -1.69
C THR A 113 11.06 2.23 -0.91
N LEU A 114 10.16 2.55 0.01
CA LEU A 114 10.34 3.57 1.03
C LEU A 114 10.69 2.89 2.35
N ASP A 115 11.72 3.36 3.03
CA ASP A 115 12.00 2.94 4.40
C ASP A 115 11.00 3.55 5.40
N ALA A 116 11.06 3.10 6.65
CA ALA A 116 10.19 3.60 7.74
C ALA A 116 10.37 5.11 8.05
N SER A 117 11.44 5.75 7.57
CA SER A 117 11.59 7.20 7.66
C SER A 117 10.84 7.95 6.54
N GLY A 118 10.19 7.21 5.65
CA GLY A 118 9.52 7.72 4.46
C GLY A 118 10.48 8.23 3.41
N GLN A 119 11.73 7.74 3.37
CA GLN A 119 12.67 8.04 2.30
C GLN A 119 12.66 6.92 1.26
N TRP A 120 12.64 7.29 -0.02
CA TRP A 120 12.81 6.32 -1.11
C TRP A 120 14.26 5.82 -1.12
N ILE A 121 14.46 4.54 -0.83
CA ILE A 121 15.79 3.90 -0.85
C ILE A 121 16.08 3.21 -2.18
N ALA A 122 15.03 2.91 -2.94
CA ALA A 122 15.10 2.42 -4.31
C ALA A 122 13.82 2.84 -5.05
N GLN A 123 13.93 3.28 -6.30
CA GLN A 123 12.78 3.71 -7.09
C GLN A 123 13.08 3.51 -8.58
N LEU A 124 12.08 3.07 -9.34
CA LEU A 124 12.19 2.98 -10.80
C LEU A 124 11.79 4.30 -11.47
N ASP A 125 12.20 4.45 -12.73
CA ASP A 125 11.57 5.40 -13.64
C ASP A 125 10.07 5.09 -13.74
N ARG A 126 9.25 6.13 -13.91
CA ARG A 126 7.79 5.98 -13.96
C ARG A 126 7.26 5.54 -15.33
N VAL A 127 8.14 5.34 -16.31
CA VAL A 127 7.82 4.98 -17.69
C VAL A 127 8.43 3.62 -18.01
N GLY A 128 7.66 2.78 -18.68
CA GLY A 128 8.07 1.47 -19.18
C GLY A 128 8.06 0.38 -18.10
N GLU A 129 8.61 -0.77 -18.48
CA GLU A 129 8.85 -1.91 -17.60
C GLU A 129 10.23 -1.78 -16.94
N GLY A 130 10.33 -2.21 -15.68
CA GLY A 130 11.60 -2.27 -14.97
C GLY A 130 11.60 -3.32 -13.86
N LEU A 131 12.82 -3.71 -13.47
CA LEU A 131 13.06 -4.61 -12.34
C LEU A 131 13.79 -3.84 -11.25
N LEU A 132 13.26 -3.89 -10.04
CA LEU A 132 13.84 -3.26 -8.86
C LEU A 132 14.14 -4.33 -7.81
N PHE A 133 15.34 -4.26 -7.26
CA PHE A 133 15.76 -5.10 -6.14
C PHE A 133 16.07 -4.19 -4.95
N ALA A 134 15.50 -4.51 -3.80
CA ALA A 134 15.78 -3.83 -2.55
C ALA A 134 16.03 -4.88 -1.46
N THR A 135 16.95 -4.58 -0.55
CA THR A 135 17.16 -5.37 0.66
C THR A 135 16.48 -4.65 1.80
N ILE A 136 15.62 -5.36 2.53
CA ILE A 136 14.87 -4.82 3.67
C ILE A 136 15.27 -5.64 4.89
N GLU A 137 15.83 -4.97 5.87
CA GLU A 137 16.11 -5.58 7.17
C GLU A 137 14.82 -5.62 7.99
N ILE A 138 14.50 -6.78 8.51
CA ILE A 138 13.33 -7.01 9.37
C ILE A 138 13.89 -7.46 10.72
N ALA A 139 13.55 -6.74 11.79
CA ALA A 139 13.93 -7.12 13.14
C ALA A 139 13.25 -8.43 13.54
N GLU A 140 13.94 -9.27 14.30
CA GLU A 140 13.30 -10.41 14.96
C GLU A 140 12.26 -9.92 15.97
N ALA A 141 11.09 -10.58 15.99
CA ALA A 141 9.94 -10.25 16.83
C ALA A 141 10.07 -10.81 18.25
#